data_AF-A0A959Y238-F1
#
_entry.id   AF-A0A959Y238-F1
#
_cell.length_a   1.000
_cell.length_b   1.000
_cell.length_c   1.000
_cell.angle_alpha   90.00
_cell.angle_beta   90.00
_cell.angle_gamma   90.00
#
_symmetry.space_group_name_H-M   'P 1'
#
loop_
_entity.id
_entity.type
_entity.pdbx_description
1 polymer ?
#
loop_
_entity_poly.entity_id
_entity_poly.type
_entity_poly.pdbx_seq_one_letter_code
_entity_poly.pdbx_strand_id
1 'polypeptide(L)' 'MRNFILPGGHAAISQAHICRTVCRRAERRLVELARSEELPGELVRYLNRL' A
#
# COMPACT_ATOMS: atom_id res chain seq x y z
N MET A 1 -18.63 -4.94 4.43
CA MET A 1 -17.93 -5.87 3.54
C MET A 1 -17.60 -7.12 4.33
N ARG A 2 -18.17 -8.28 3.98
CA ARG A 2 -17.85 -9.58 4.61
C ARG A 2 -17.14 -10.55 3.66
N ASN A 3 -17.11 -10.23 2.37
CA ASN A 3 -16.52 -11.04 1.30
C ASN A 3 -15.46 -10.23 0.55
N PHE A 4 -14.49 -10.94 -0.05
CA PHE A 4 -13.47 -10.33 -0.89
C PHE A 4 -14.11 -9.71 -2.14
N ILE A 5 -13.70 -8.49 -2.47
CA ILE A 5 -14.12 -7.82 -3.70
C ILE A 5 -13.00 -7.99 -4.71
N LEU A 6 -13.32 -8.58 -5.86
CA LEU A 6 -12.37 -8.76 -6.94
C LEU A 6 -12.00 -7.39 -7.53
N PRO A 7 -10.71 -7.11 -7.75
CA PRO A 7 -10.28 -5.85 -8.33
C PRO A 7 -10.66 -5.83 -9.82
N GLY A 8 -11.63 -4.98 -10.18
CA GLY A 8 -12.09 -4.88 -11.56
C GLY A 8 -13.35 -4.03 -11.71
N GLY A 9 -13.94 -4.06 -12.90
CA GLY A 9 -15.12 -3.27 -13.26
C GLY A 9 -14.74 -1.99 -13.98
N HIS A 10 -15.08 -0.83 -13.41
CA HIS A 10 -14.79 0.47 -14.03
C HIS A 10 -13.28 0.76 -14.08
N ALA A 11 -12.81 1.45 -15.13
CA ALA A 11 -11.39 1.78 -15.30
C ALA A 11 -10.82 2.51 -14.09
N ALA A 12 -11.52 3.52 -13.56
CA ALA A 12 -11.09 4.28 -12.39
C ALA A 12 -10.92 3.40 -11.13
N ILE A 13 -11.82 2.45 -10.90
CA ILE A 13 -11.76 1.52 -9.76
C ILE A 13 -10.58 0.56 -9.92
N SER A 14 -10.38 0.05 -11.14
CA SER A 14 -9.27 -0.84 -11.47
C SER A 14 -7.93 -0.14 -11.26
N GLN A 15 -7.80 1.11 -11.70
CA GLN A 15 -6.62 1.94 -11.45
C GLN A 15 -6.40 2.19 -9.95
N ALA A 16 -7.46 2.49 -9.18
CA ALA A 16 -7.35 2.63 -7.73
C ALA A 16 -6.86 1.34 -7.05
N HIS A 17 -7.33 0.17 -7.50
CA HIS A 17 -6.82 -1.11 -7.00
C HIS A 17 -5.35 -1.34 -7.37
N ILE A 18 -4.92 -0.97 -8.57
CA ILE A 18 -3.51 -1.01 -8.97
C ILE A 18 -2.68 -0.10 -8.05
N CYS A 19 -3.07 1.16 -7.87
CA CYS A 19 -2.40 2.10 -6.96
C CYS A 19 -2.27 1.53 -5.55
N ARG A 20 -3.34 0.93 -5.01
CA ARG A 20 -3.33 0.26 -3.70
C ARG A 20 -2.26 -0.83 -3.64
N THR A 21 -2.13 -1.67 -4.67
CA THR A 21 -1.08 -2.71 -4.70
C THR A 21 0.33 -2.12 -4.75
N VAL A 22 0.51 -0.99 -5.44
CA VAL A 22 1.80 -0.27 -5.50
C VAL A 22 2.15 0.32 -4.14
N CYS A 23 1.21 0.99 -3.45
CA CYS A 23 1.40 1.53 -2.10
C CYS A 23 1.79 0.42 -1.11
N ARG A 24 1.09 -0.72 -1.13
CA ARG A 24 1.43 -1.88 -0.29
C ARG A 24 2.81 -2.46 -0.61
N ARG A 25 3.24 -2.44 -1.88
CA ARG A 25 4.59 -2.89 -2.27
C ARG A 25 5.66 -1.92 -1.79
N ALA A 26 5.41 -0.62 -1.86
CA ALA A 26 6.30 0.40 -1.32
C ALA A 26 6.43 0.30 0.21
N GLU A 27 5.31 0.10 0.91
CA GLU A 27 5.30 -0.13 2.37
C GLU A 27 6.20 -1.30 2.78
N ARG A 28 6.10 -2.46 2.09
CA ARG A 28 6.95 -3.61 2.40
C ARG A 28 8.44 -3.30 2.27
N ARG A 29 8.83 -2.58 1.21
CA ARG A 29 10.22 -2.15 1.00
C ARG A 29 10.69 -1.16 2.07
N LEU A 30 9.82 -0.26 2.47
CA LEU A 30 10.13 0.71 3.52
C LEU A 30 10.31 0.03 4.89
N VAL A 31 9.46 -0.95 5.21
CA VAL A 31 9.59 -1.76 6.43
C VAL A 31 10.89 -2.58 6.42
N GLU A 32 11.27 -3.11 5.26
CA GLU A 32 12.54 -3.82 5.10
C GLU A 32 13.73 -2.88 5.35
N LEU A 33 13.71 -1.68 4.74
CA LEU A 33 14.75 -0.66 4.95
C LEU A 33 14.82 -0.17 6.40
N ALA A 34 13.67 -0.01 7.07
CA ALA A 34 13.60 0.40 8.47
C ALA A 34 14.23 -0.60 9.45
N ARG A 35 14.57 -1.82 9.00
CA ARG A 35 15.31 -2.81 9.81
C ARG A 35 16.81 -2.56 9.82
N SER A 36 17.34 -1.93 8.77
CA SER A 36 18.78 -1.65 8.63
C SER A 36 19.12 -0.19 8.87
N GLU A 37 18.19 0.73 8.64
CA GLU A 37 18.39 2.17 8.77
C GLU A 37 17.34 2.79 9.68
N GLU A 38 17.75 3.81 10.43
CA GLU A 38 16.82 4.59 11.25
C GLU A 38 16.01 5.54 10.35
N LEU A 39 14.70 5.31 10.29
CA LEU A 39 13.77 6.08 9.48
C LEU A 39 12.72 6.75 10.37
N PRO A 40 12.19 7.91 9.97
CA PRO A 40 11.04 8.50 10.65
C PRO A 40 9.85 7.54 10.63
N GLY A 41 9.36 7.14 11.81
CA GLY A 41 8.25 6.19 11.94
C GLY A 41 6.95 6.64 11.25
N GLU A 42 6.81 7.94 10.99
CA GLU A 42 5.69 8.49 10.23
C GLU A 42 5.62 8.01 8.78
N LEU A 43 6.76 7.67 8.16
CA LEU A 43 6.78 7.25 6.76
C LEU A 43 6.03 5.93 6.56
N VAL A 44 6.21 4.97 7.47
CA VAL A 44 5.50 3.68 7.44
C VAL A 44 4.02 3.88 7.72
N ARG A 45 3.67 4.72 8.71
CA ARG A 45 2.27 5.06 9.03
C ARG A 45 1.55 5.73 7.85
N TYR A 46 2.23 6.64 7.17
CA TYR A 46 1.69 7.35 6.02
C TYR A 46 1.37 6.39 4.88
N LEU A 47 2.32 5.54 4.47
CA LEU A 47 2.09 4.53 3.43
C LEU A 47 1.03 3.51 3.83
N ASN A 48 0.91 3.19 5.11
CA ASN A 48 -0.14 2.30 5.61
C ASN A 48 -1.55 2.90 5.47
N ARG A 49 -1.68 4.22 5.41
CA ARG A 49 -2.98 4.91 5.34
C ARG A 49 -3.31 5.49 3.95
N LEU A 50 -2.45 5.26 2.97
CA LEU A 50 -2.66 5.55 1.55
C LEU A 50 -3.32 4.36 0.82
#